data_AF-A0A7W3J4C4-F1
#
_entry.id   AF-A0A7W3J4C4-F1
#
_cell.length_a   1.000
_cell.length_b   1.000
_cell.length_c   1.000
_cell.angle_alpha   90.00
_cell.angle_beta   90.00
_cell.angle_gamma   90.00
#
_symmetry.space_group_name_H-M   'P 1'
#
loop_
_entity.id
_entity.type
_entity.pdbx_description
1 polymer ?
#
loop_
_entity_poly.entity_id
_entity_poly.type
_entity_poly.pdbx_seq_one_letter_code
_entity_poly.pdbx_strand_id
1 'polypeptide(L)' 'MGLVPVLYQGAFSQHAVEDQIDRLDQLGSVAAPGFFDPEGVIVFHSAAQQMFKVTIKGDEAPKSLAGAA' A
#
# COMPACT_ATOMS: atom_id res chain seq x y z
N MET A 1 14.46 -12.80 -8.38
CA MET A 1 14.50 -11.39 -7.99
C MET A 1 13.27 -10.71 -8.58
N GLY A 2 12.19 -10.61 -7.80
CA GLY A 2 10.95 -9.96 -8.26
C GLY A 2 10.92 -8.53 -7.73
N LEU A 3 10.87 -7.55 -8.62
CA LEU A 3 10.59 -6.17 -8.24
C LEU A 3 9.09 -6.06 -7.92
N VAL A 4 8.74 -5.22 -6.94
CA VAL A 4 7.33 -4.90 -6.67
C VAL A 4 6.79 -4.11 -7.89
N PRO A 5 5.67 -4.53 -8.49
CA PRO A 5 5.12 -3.87 -9.68
C PRO A 5 4.57 -2.49 -9.33
N VAL A 6 4.68 -1.57 -10.29
CA VAL A 6 4.01 -0.27 -10.22
C VAL A 6 2.52 -0.47 -10.50
N LEU A 7 1.68 -0.17 -9.51
CA LEU A 7 0.23 -0.29 -9.63
C LEU A 7 -0.43 0.93 -10.28
N TYR A 8 0.15 2.12 -10.05
CA TYR A 8 -0.31 3.39 -10.57
C TYR A 8 0.85 4.37 -10.74
N GLN A 9 0.80 5.19 -11.81
CA GLN A 9 1.73 6.29 -12.03
C GLN A 9 0.96 7.52 -12.51
N GLY A 10 1.06 8.62 -11.76
CA GLY A 10 0.33 9.85 -12.05
C GLY A 10 0.39 10.85 -10.88
N ALA A 11 -0.52 11.83 -10.90
CA ALA A 11 -0.66 12.77 -9.80
C ALA A 11 -1.11 12.04 -8.52
N PHE A 12 -0.58 12.47 -7.37
CA PHE A 12 -1.05 11.95 -6.09
C PHE A 12 -2.53 12.31 -5.89
N SER A 13 -3.34 11.31 -5.63
CA SER A 13 -4.76 11.42 -5.30
C SER A 13 -5.08 10.34 -4.27
N GLN A 14 -5.79 10.72 -3.20
CA GLN A 14 -6.25 9.76 -2.20
C GLN A 14 -7.11 8.66 -2.84
N HIS A 15 -7.99 9.03 -3.78
CA HIS A 15 -8.83 8.08 -4.50
C HIS A 15 -8.02 7.03 -5.28
N ALA A 16 -6.90 7.44 -5.89
CA ALA A 16 -6.03 6.51 -6.62
C ALA A 16 -5.36 5.49 -5.68
N VAL A 17 -5.09 5.88 -4.43
CA VAL A 17 -4.54 4.97 -3.40
C VAL A 17 -5.61 4.00 -2.93
N GLU A 18 -6.80 4.50 -2.60
CA GLU A 18 -7.96 3.71 -2.18
C GLU A 18 -8.32 2.65 -3.22
N ASP A 19 -8.38 3.03 -4.50
CA ASP A 19 -8.63 2.10 -5.61
C ASP A 19 -7.61 0.95 -5.67
N GLN A 20 -6.32 1.22 -5.38
CA GLN A 20 -5.31 0.17 -5.37
C GLN A 20 -5.39 -0.70 -4.11
N ILE A 21 -5.75 -0.13 -2.97
CA ILE A 21 -6.00 -0.88 -1.74
C ILE A 21 -7.17 -1.84 -1.94
N ASP A 22 -8.30 -1.36 -2.44
CA ASP A 22 -9.49 -2.16 -2.72
C ASP A 22 -9.19 -3.27 -3.74
N ARG A 23 -8.41 -2.95 -4.78
CA ARG A 23 -7.97 -3.93 -5.77
C ARG A 23 -7.14 -5.05 -5.15
N LEU A 24 -6.19 -4.71 -4.27
CA LEU A 24 -5.33 -5.69 -3.61
C LEU A 24 -6.11 -6.54 -2.61
N ASP A 25 -7.07 -5.96 -1.89
CA ASP A 25 -7.94 -6.69 -0.96
C ASP A 25 -8.81 -7.72 -1.70
N GLN A 26 -9.37 -7.33 -2.86
CA GLN A 26 -10.26 -8.20 -3.63
C GLN A 26 -9.52 -9.24 -4.48
N LEU A 27 -8.36 -8.88 -5.06
CA LEU A 27 -7.66 -9.71 -6.06
C LEU A 27 -6.36 -10.36 -5.53
N GLY A 28 -5.93 -9.99 -4.33
CA GLY A 28 -4.66 -10.43 -3.77
C GLY A 28 -3.44 -9.69 -4.32
N SER A 29 -2.26 -10.14 -3.92
CA SER A 29 -0.98 -9.49 -4.23
C SER A 29 -0.63 -9.59 -5.72
N VAL A 30 -0.45 -8.43 -6.35
CA VAL A 30 0.10 -8.35 -7.71
C VAL A 30 1.59 -8.73 -7.73
N ALA A 31 2.32 -8.47 -6.64
CA ALA A 31 3.73 -8.83 -6.50
C ALA A 31 3.94 -10.34 -6.29
N ALA A 32 2.93 -11.02 -5.72
CA ALA A 32 2.94 -12.45 -5.44
C ALA A 32 1.60 -13.09 -5.86
N PRO A 33 1.42 -13.43 -7.16
CA PRO A 33 0.18 -14.02 -7.65
C PRO A 33 -0.25 -15.26 -6.86
N GLY A 34 -1.51 -15.33 -6.45
CA GLY A 34 -2.06 -16.40 -5.62
C GLY A 34 -1.93 -16.19 -4.10
N PHE A 35 -1.29 -15.10 -3.67
CA PHE A 35 -1.26 -14.68 -2.26
C PHE A 35 -2.36 -13.66 -1.98
N PHE A 36 -3.33 -14.02 -1.14
CA PHE A 36 -4.57 -13.24 -0.90
C PHE A 36 -4.55 -12.36 0.36
N ASP A 37 -3.39 -12.16 0.98
CA ASP A 37 -3.27 -11.31 2.19
C ASP A 37 -2.22 -10.19 2.01
N PRO A 38 -2.32 -9.33 0.98
CA PRO A 38 -1.36 -8.27 0.76
C PRO A 38 -1.30 -7.27 1.93
N GLU A 39 -0.09 -6.82 2.29
CA GLU A 39 0.09 -5.81 3.35
C GLU A 39 -0.52 -4.45 2.96
N GLY A 40 -0.31 -4.04 1.69
CA GLY A 40 -0.82 -2.78 1.14
C GLY A 40 0.05 -2.23 0.02
N VAL A 41 0.13 -0.90 -0.07
CA VAL A 41 0.85 -0.19 -1.14
C VAL A 41 1.93 0.74 -0.59
N ILE A 42 2.94 1.00 -1.42
CA ILE A 42 3.92 2.07 -1.21
C ILE A 42 3.68 3.17 -2.23
N VAL A 43 3.46 4.40 -1.74
CA VAL A 43 3.35 5.60 -2.57
C VAL A 43 4.68 6.33 -2.53
N PHE A 44 5.36 6.41 -3.67
CA PHE A 44 6.56 7.24 -3.82
C PHE A 44 6.18 8.61 -4.41
N HIS A 45 6.28 9.67 -3.59
CA HIS A 45 6.01 11.03 -4.04
C HIS A 45 7.29 11.68 -4.58
N SER A 46 7.46 11.68 -5.90
CA SER A 46 8.71 12.09 -6.56
C SER A 46 9.14 13.51 -6.20
N ALA A 47 8.21 14.47 -6.09
CA ALA A 47 8.55 15.85 -5.74
C ALA A 47 8.96 16.03 -4.26
N ALA A 48 8.56 15.12 -3.38
CA ALA A 48 8.95 15.14 -1.97
C ALA A 48 10.15 14.20 -1.70
N GLN A 49 10.49 13.33 -2.65
CA GLN A 49 11.45 12.23 -2.49
C GLN A 49 11.18 11.36 -1.25
N GLN A 50 9.89 11.16 -0.96
CA GLN A 50 9.43 10.44 0.23
C GLN A 50 8.53 9.28 -0.15
N MET A 51 8.55 8.25 0.70
CA MET A 51 7.71 7.07 0.60
C MET A 51 6.68 7.06 1.73
N PHE A 52 5.44 6.75 1.37
CA PHE A 52 4.34 6.56 2.31
C PHE A 52 3.86 5.11 2.18
N LYS A 53 3.61 4.45 3.32
CA LYS A 53 3.02 3.12 3.35
C LYS A 53 1.56 3.25 3.77
N VAL A 54 0.70 2.60 3.01
CA VAL A 54 -0.73 2.48 3.32
C VAL A 54 -1.05 1.01 3.44
N THR A 55 -1.67 0.62 4.55
CA THR A 55 -1.92 -0.78 4.90
C THR A 55 -3.41 -1.13 4.75
N ILE A 56 -3.71 -2.32 4.23
CA ILE A 56 -5.10 -2.78 4.06
C ILE A 56 -5.74 -3.08 5.42
N LYS A 57 -4.99 -3.73 6.30
CA LYS A 57 -5.41 -4.05 7.68
C LYS A 57 -4.60 -3.19 8.66
N GLY A 58 -5.26 -2.23 9.29
CA GLY A 58 -4.70 -1.51 10.44
C GLY A 58 -4.31 -0.04 10.25
N ASP A 59 -4.73 0.63 9.17
CA ASP A 59 -4.44 2.06 8.96
C ASP A 59 -5.13 2.98 10.00
N GLU A 60 -6.19 2.50 10.66
CA GLU A 60 -6.89 3.22 11.75
C GLU A 60 -6.18 3.14 13.12
N ALA A 61 -5.16 2.28 13.27
CA ALA A 61 -4.45 2.16 14.54
C ALA A 61 -3.31 3.19 14.62
N PRO A 62 -3.33 4.17 15.53
CA PRO A 62 -2.24 5.12 15.67
C PRO A 62 -0.93 4.38 16.04
N LYS A 63 0.17 4.74 15.36
CA LYS A 63 1.55 4.27 15.59
C LYS A 63 2.04 4.37 17.05
N SER A 64 1.29 4.99 17.96
CA SER A 64 1.60 5.08 19.39
C SER A 64 1.21 3.85 20.21
N LEU A 65 0.51 2.86 19.66
CA LEU A 65 0.08 1.66 20.43
C LEU A 65 0.93 0.39 20.18
N ALA A 66 1.90 0.42 19.27
CA ALA A 66 2.76 -0.74 18.99
C ALA A 66 3.95 -0.91 19.98
N GLY A 67 3.88 -0.30 21.16
CA GLY A 67 4.99 -0.31 22.11
C GLY A 67 4.56 0.07 23.54
N ALA A 68 3.70 -0.74 24.15
CA ALA A 68 3.57 -0.79 25.61
C ALA A 68 3.42 -2.26 26.00
N ALA A 69 4.55 -2.86 26.39
CA ALA A 69 4.60 -4.11 27.15
C ALA A 69 4.32 -3.83 28.63
#